data_AF-A0A1V6S6D9-F1
#
_entry.id   AF-A0A1V6S6D9-F1
#
_cell.length_a   1.000
_cell.length_b   1.000
_cell.length_c   1.000
_cell.angle_alpha   90.00
_cell.angle_beta   90.00
_cell.angle_gamma   90.00
#
_symmetry.space_group_name_H-M   'P 1'
#
loop_
_entity.id
_entity.type
_entity.pdbx_description
1 polymer ?
#
loop_
_entity_poly.entity_id
_entity_poly.type
_entity_poly.pdbx_seq_one_letter_code
_entity_poly.pdbx_strand_id
1 'polypeptide(L)'
;MSCPNCFSGHVHQGIPRGEVTSLHGLQAYTTKPLNDVPHRGIIIIVPDAFGWEFVNNRILADNYAEKGKYLVYLPDFMNGHAAPISMVSATKELLKTSGLTTWLMKPYHLASMLTKMLPFMYYNTLGTSWPIVRDFFKSVRENEGADLPIYGAGFCWGGKHIVNLAAGADMASNGKPLLNAGFTGHPSLLEIPSEIEKIKIPVSFAL
;
A
#
# COMPACT_ATOMS: atom_id res chain seq x y z
N MET A 1 -5.48 10.79 -17.02
CA MET A 1 -4.45 11.83 -16.75
C MET A 1 -4.07 11.74 -15.29
N SER A 2 -2.80 11.45 -14.97
CA SER A 2 -2.31 11.41 -13.59
C SER A 2 -2.43 12.80 -12.94
N CYS A 3 -3.07 12.89 -11.78
CA CYS A 3 -3.15 14.13 -11.01
C CYS A 3 -1.73 14.68 -10.71
N PRO A 4 -1.40 15.95 -11.00
CA PRO A 4 -0.08 16.53 -10.72
C PRO A 4 0.32 16.43 -9.24
N ASN A 5 -0.68 16.43 -8.35
CA ASN A 5 -0.46 16.32 -6.91
C ASN A 5 -0.10 14.89 -6.46
N CYS A 6 -0.25 13.87 -7.31
CA CYS A 6 0.23 12.52 -7.05
C CYS A 6 1.77 12.50 -6.86
N PHE A 7 2.48 13.41 -7.54
CA PHE A 7 3.95 13.50 -7.48
C PHE A 7 4.46 14.64 -6.59
N SER A 8 3.57 15.52 -6.12
CA SER A 8 3.99 16.66 -5.29
C SER A 8 4.28 16.26 -3.85
N GLY A 9 3.69 15.13 -3.38
CA GLY A 9 3.97 14.39 -2.14
C GLY A 9 4.17 15.24 -0.89
N HIS A 10 3.26 15.18 0.07
CA HIS A 10 3.40 15.88 1.35
C HIS A 10 3.63 14.89 2.50
N VAL A 11 4.64 15.14 3.35
CA VAL A 11 4.87 14.34 4.56
C VAL A 11 3.99 14.89 5.67
N HIS A 12 3.07 14.07 6.19
CA HIS A 12 2.19 14.46 7.29
C HIS A 12 2.97 14.67 8.58
N GLN A 13 2.64 15.75 9.28
CA GLN A 13 3.16 16.07 10.61
C GLN A 13 2.29 15.33 11.63
N GLY A 14 2.65 14.09 11.96
CA GLY A 14 1.98 13.28 12.97
C GLY A 14 2.95 12.26 13.55
N ILE A 15 2.71 11.84 14.78
CA ILE A 15 3.53 10.83 15.46
C ILE A 15 2.79 9.49 15.35
N PRO A 16 3.35 8.50 14.63
CA PRO A 16 2.82 7.13 14.63
C PRO A 16 2.71 6.59 16.06
N ARG A 17 1.55 6.04 16.43
CA ARG A 17 1.27 5.55 17.80
C ARG A 17 1.15 4.03 17.93
N GLY A 18 1.11 3.33 16.82
CA GLY A 18 1.13 1.88 16.75
C GLY A 18 2.50 1.31 17.03
N GLU A 19 2.60 -0.01 16.91
CA GLU A 19 3.79 -0.77 17.28
C GLU A 19 4.34 -1.53 16.07
N VAL A 20 5.65 -1.74 16.04
CA VAL A 20 6.26 -2.61 15.05
C VAL A 20 6.36 -4.02 15.64
N THR A 21 5.67 -4.97 15.02
CA THR A 21 5.64 -6.37 15.44
C THR A 21 6.03 -7.28 14.29
N SER A 22 6.51 -8.48 14.60
CA SER A 22 6.62 -9.54 13.60
C SER A 22 5.29 -10.26 13.51
N LEU A 23 4.69 -10.29 12.33
CA LEU A 23 3.38 -10.87 12.08
C LEU A 23 3.43 -11.70 10.79
N HIS A 24 3.10 -12.99 10.87
CA HIS A 24 3.09 -13.92 9.73
C HIS A 24 4.36 -13.88 8.88
N GLY A 25 5.52 -13.76 9.53
CA GLY A 25 6.84 -13.74 8.88
C GLY A 25 7.28 -12.39 8.30
N LEU A 26 6.48 -11.33 8.45
CA LEU A 26 6.83 -9.97 8.04
C LEU A 26 6.95 -9.03 9.24
N GLN A 27 7.80 -8.02 9.13
CA GLN A 27 7.68 -6.84 10.00
C GLN A 27 6.42 -6.09 9.60
N ALA A 28 5.60 -5.72 10.58
CA ALA A 28 4.36 -4.99 10.34
C ALA A 28 4.18 -3.89 11.38
N TYR A 29 3.73 -2.73 10.92
CA TYR A 29 3.18 -1.72 11.80
C TYR A 29 1.73 -2.08 12.12
N THR A 30 1.46 -2.30 13.40
CA THR A 30 0.15 -2.72 13.91
C THR A 30 -0.43 -1.63 14.79
N THR A 31 -1.70 -1.29 14.57
CA THR A 31 -2.39 -0.26 15.35
C THR A 31 -3.85 -0.64 15.57
N LYS A 32 -4.37 -0.25 16.73
CA LYS A 32 -5.72 -0.57 17.20
C LYS A 32 -6.38 0.67 17.83
N PRO A 33 -7.70 0.68 18.04
CA PRO A 33 -8.37 1.79 18.72
C PRO A 33 -7.79 1.99 20.13
N LEU A 34 -7.68 3.24 20.59
CA LEU A 34 -7.10 3.53 21.91
C LEU A 34 -7.92 2.96 23.07
N ASN A 35 -9.24 2.96 22.92
CA ASN A 35 -10.15 2.37 23.90
C ASN A 35 -10.36 0.90 23.58
N ASP A 36 -10.54 0.08 24.61
CA ASP A 36 -10.85 -1.35 24.49
C ASP A 36 -12.29 -1.54 23.99
N VAL A 37 -12.49 -1.32 22.69
CA VAL A 37 -13.78 -1.43 22.00
C VAL A 37 -13.74 -2.60 21.02
N PRO A 38 -14.85 -3.35 20.86
CA PRO A 38 -14.94 -4.40 19.86
C PRO A 38 -14.55 -3.87 18.48
N HIS A 39 -13.63 -4.57 17.83
CA HIS A 39 -13.16 -4.19 16.51
C HIS A 39 -14.20 -4.57 15.46
N ARG A 40 -14.48 -3.64 14.53
CA ARG A 40 -15.42 -3.89 13.42
C ARG A 40 -14.88 -4.87 12.38
N GLY A 41 -13.58 -5.13 12.41
CA GLY A 41 -12.86 -5.95 11.45
C GLY A 41 -11.37 -5.65 11.46
N ILE A 42 -10.67 -6.25 10.49
CA ILE A 42 -9.24 -6.06 10.26
C ILE A 42 -9.07 -5.32 8.93
N ILE A 43 -8.25 -4.27 8.91
CA ILE A 43 -7.79 -3.63 7.67
C ILE A 43 -6.32 -3.99 7.45
N ILE A 44 -6.00 -4.51 6.28
CA ILE A 44 -4.62 -4.71 5.83
C ILE A 44 -4.32 -3.66 4.77
N ILE A 45 -3.34 -2.80 5.05
CA ILE A 45 -2.88 -1.76 4.13
C ILE A 45 -1.76 -2.34 3.26
N VAL A 46 -1.95 -2.29 1.95
CA VAL A 46 -0.88 -2.52 0.97
C VAL A 46 -0.36 -1.13 0.56
N PRO A 47 0.86 -0.75 1.00
CA PRO A 47 1.32 0.63 0.94
C PRO A 47 1.57 1.11 -0.50
N ASP A 48 1.81 2.41 -0.62
CA ASP A 48 2.43 2.99 -1.81
C ASP A 48 3.90 2.56 -1.96
N ALA A 49 4.55 3.04 -3.02
CA ALA A 49 5.94 2.73 -3.35
C ALA A 49 6.95 3.01 -2.22
N PHE A 50 6.61 3.87 -1.24
CA PHE A 50 7.50 4.24 -0.15
C PHE A 50 7.45 3.27 1.04
N GLY A 51 6.55 2.28 0.97
CA GLY A 51 6.51 1.17 1.90
C GLY A 51 5.96 1.52 3.28
N TRP A 52 6.03 0.53 4.17
CA TRP A 52 5.38 0.54 5.49
C TRP A 52 6.05 1.47 6.52
N GLU A 53 7.33 1.82 6.31
CA GLU A 53 8.05 2.78 7.17
C GLU A 53 7.69 4.23 6.88
N PHE A 54 7.10 4.50 5.71
CA PHE A 54 6.70 5.86 5.37
C PHE A 54 5.64 6.36 6.36
N VAL A 55 5.96 7.49 7.02
CA VAL A 55 5.14 8.04 8.11
C VAL A 55 3.69 8.28 7.71
N ASN A 56 3.42 8.64 6.45
CA ASN A 56 2.05 8.83 5.96
C ASN A 56 1.24 7.54 6.02
N ASN A 57 1.83 6.40 5.62
CA ASN A 57 1.16 5.11 5.66
C ASN A 57 0.84 4.69 7.11
N ARG A 58 1.75 4.96 8.06
CA ARG A 58 1.53 4.69 9.49
C ARG A 58 0.46 5.59 10.12
N ILE A 59 0.49 6.89 9.82
CA ILE A 59 -0.55 7.84 10.26
C ILE A 59 -1.90 7.46 9.67
N LEU A 60 -1.94 7.00 8.43
CA LEU A 60 -3.17 6.53 7.81
C LEU A 60 -3.72 5.29 8.53
N ALA A 61 -2.85 4.33 8.88
CA ALA A 61 -3.22 3.18 9.68
C ALA A 61 -3.81 3.60 11.03
N ASP A 62 -3.19 4.56 11.72
CA ASP A 62 -3.70 5.06 13.02
C ASP A 62 -5.06 5.73 12.90
N ASN A 63 -5.31 6.45 11.79
CA ASN A 63 -6.60 7.05 11.50
C ASN A 63 -7.68 5.99 11.23
N TYR A 64 -7.36 4.93 10.49
CA TYR A 64 -8.27 3.81 10.25
C TYR A 64 -8.62 3.09 11.54
N ALA A 65 -7.64 2.87 12.42
CA ALA A 65 -7.88 2.28 13.72
C ALA A 65 -8.78 3.18 14.58
N GLU A 66 -8.43 4.45 14.74
CA GLU A 66 -9.13 5.33 15.70
C GLU A 66 -10.50 5.78 15.22
N LYS A 67 -10.63 6.21 13.96
CA LYS A 67 -11.90 6.72 13.41
C LYS A 67 -12.82 5.59 12.96
N GLY A 68 -12.24 4.53 12.40
CA GLY A 68 -12.99 3.40 11.85
C GLY A 68 -13.30 2.29 12.85
N LYS A 69 -12.59 2.26 13.99
CA LYS A 69 -12.67 1.19 15.01
C LYS A 69 -12.26 -0.19 14.45
N TYR A 70 -11.14 -0.21 13.74
CA TYR A 70 -10.55 -1.42 13.14
C TYR A 70 -9.22 -1.79 13.80
N LEU A 71 -8.88 -3.08 13.76
CA LEU A 71 -7.50 -3.52 13.90
C LEU A 71 -6.81 -3.31 12.55
N VAL A 72 -5.64 -2.69 12.52
CA VAL A 72 -4.98 -2.32 11.26
C VAL A 72 -3.57 -2.87 11.21
N TYR A 73 -3.27 -3.58 10.12
CA TYR A 73 -1.94 -4.09 9.80
C TYR A 73 -1.38 -3.36 8.58
N LEU A 74 -0.13 -2.93 8.69
CA LEU A 74 0.64 -2.35 7.59
C LEU A 74 1.98 -3.12 7.48
N PRO A 75 1.99 -4.25 6.75
CA PRO A 75 3.16 -5.13 6.65
C PRO A 75 4.19 -4.63 5.64
N ASP A 76 5.44 -5.07 5.83
CA ASP A 76 6.52 -4.90 4.86
C ASP A 76 6.39 -5.84 3.67
N PHE A 77 5.43 -5.56 2.78
CA PHE A 77 5.26 -6.34 1.56
C PHE A 77 6.39 -6.17 0.54
N MET A 78 7.26 -5.16 0.72
CA MET A 78 8.38 -4.87 -0.17
C MET A 78 9.68 -5.52 0.32
N ASN A 79 9.66 -6.18 1.48
CA ASN A 79 10.79 -6.89 2.06
C ASN A 79 12.07 -6.05 2.06
N GLY A 80 12.00 -4.83 2.56
CA GLY A 80 13.12 -3.88 2.59
C GLY A 80 13.45 -3.17 1.26
N HIS A 81 12.73 -3.42 0.17
CA HIS A 81 13.00 -2.84 -1.16
C HIS A 81 12.04 -1.71 -1.53
N ALA A 82 11.54 -0.96 -0.54
CA ALA A 82 10.72 0.22 -0.79
C ALA A 82 11.51 1.34 -1.49
N ALA A 83 10.83 2.15 -2.29
CA ALA A 83 11.44 3.33 -2.89
C ALA A 83 11.78 4.36 -1.80
N PRO A 84 12.97 4.98 -1.84
CA PRO A 84 13.33 5.99 -0.86
C PRO A 84 12.47 7.25 -1.02
N ILE A 85 12.04 7.86 0.08
CA ILE A 85 11.20 9.09 0.09
C ILE A 85 11.87 10.24 -0.67
N SER A 86 13.21 10.29 -0.71
CA SER A 86 13.98 11.27 -1.49
C SER A 86 13.69 11.23 -3.00
N MET A 87 13.03 10.18 -3.49
CA MET A 87 12.50 10.10 -4.85
C MET A 87 11.44 11.18 -5.10
N VAL A 88 10.58 11.52 -4.12
CA VAL A 88 9.58 12.60 -4.25
C VAL A 88 10.25 13.93 -4.61
N SER A 89 11.33 14.27 -3.90
CA SER A 89 12.11 15.48 -4.18
C SER A 89 12.70 15.46 -5.59
N ALA A 90 13.29 14.33 -6.01
CA ALA A 90 13.85 14.19 -7.35
C ALA A 90 12.79 14.35 -8.45
N THR A 91 11.61 13.74 -8.27
CA THR A 91 10.48 13.89 -9.20
C THR A 91 9.97 15.32 -9.24
N LYS A 92 9.85 15.98 -8.09
CA LYS A 92 9.43 17.40 -8.02
C LYS A 92 10.39 18.32 -8.76
N GLU A 93 11.70 18.14 -8.60
CA GLU A 93 12.70 18.95 -9.33
C GLU A 93 12.69 18.66 -10.83
N LEU A 94 12.46 17.42 -11.26
CA LEU A 94 12.30 17.08 -12.68
C LEU A 94 11.06 17.71 -13.32
N LEU A 95 9.96 17.80 -12.56
CA LEU A 95 8.71 18.40 -13.01
C LEU A 95 8.77 19.93 -13.06
N LYS A 96 9.74 20.58 -12.39
CA LYS A 96 9.95 22.02 -12.55
C LYS A 96 10.49 22.32 -13.95
N THR A 97 9.80 23.22 -14.66
CA THR A 97 10.14 23.60 -16.04
C THR A 97 10.76 24.99 -16.15
N SER A 98 10.88 25.75 -15.07
CA SER A 98 11.42 27.11 -15.09
C SER A 98 12.83 27.22 -14.51
N GLY A 99 13.69 27.98 -15.20
CA GLY A 99 15.06 28.31 -14.80
C GLY A 99 16.16 27.57 -15.56
N LEU A 100 17.21 28.30 -15.95
CA LEU A 100 18.39 27.76 -16.65
C LEU A 100 19.15 26.73 -15.79
N THR A 101 19.21 26.97 -14.47
CA THR A 101 19.79 26.05 -13.48
C THR A 101 19.02 24.74 -13.40
N THR A 102 17.68 24.81 -13.36
CA THR A 102 16.81 23.63 -13.38
C THR A 102 17.04 22.82 -14.65
N TRP A 103 17.11 23.46 -15.82
CA TRP A 103 17.38 22.78 -17.09
C TRP A 103 18.74 22.08 -17.10
N LEU A 104 19.79 22.74 -16.60
CA LEU A 104 21.14 22.17 -16.53
C LEU A 104 21.22 20.96 -15.57
N MET A 105 20.47 20.99 -14.46
CA MET A 105 20.45 19.91 -13.46
C MET A 105 19.50 18.75 -13.81
N LYS A 106 18.68 18.85 -14.87
CA LYS A 106 17.75 17.78 -15.29
C LYS A 106 18.42 16.42 -15.49
N PRO A 107 19.59 16.30 -16.16
CA PRO A 107 20.26 15.00 -16.31
C PRO A 107 20.64 14.39 -14.96
N TYR A 108 21.11 15.21 -14.02
CA TYR A 108 21.42 14.77 -12.65
C TYR A 108 20.17 14.28 -11.92
N HIS A 109 19.06 15.04 -11.95
CA HIS A 109 17.82 14.62 -11.31
C HIS A 109 17.20 13.40 -11.97
N LEU A 110 17.33 13.25 -13.29
CA LEU A 110 16.87 12.06 -14.03
C LEU A 110 17.70 10.83 -13.64
N ALA A 111 19.03 10.93 -13.61
CA ALA A 111 19.88 9.87 -13.12
C ALA A 111 19.60 9.51 -11.65
N SER A 112 19.39 10.52 -10.79
CA SER A 112 19.01 10.30 -9.39
C SER A 112 17.64 9.62 -9.25
N MET A 113 16.67 9.93 -10.13
CA MET A 113 15.36 9.28 -10.12
C MET A 113 15.48 7.82 -10.59
N LEU A 114 16.19 7.57 -11.69
CA LEU A 114 16.36 6.22 -12.25
C LEU A 114 17.10 5.29 -11.28
N THR A 115 18.17 5.76 -10.64
CA THR A 115 18.92 4.96 -9.64
C THR A 115 18.08 4.55 -8.43
N LYS A 116 17.03 5.31 -8.09
CA LYS A 116 16.11 4.99 -6.98
C LYS A 116 14.91 4.17 -7.44
N MET A 117 14.40 4.45 -8.63
CA MET A 117 13.20 3.83 -9.18
C MET A 117 13.47 2.43 -9.76
N LEU A 118 14.61 2.23 -10.43
CA LEU A 118 14.93 0.95 -11.06
C LEU A 118 15.02 -0.22 -10.06
N PRO A 119 15.71 -0.09 -8.90
CA PRO A 119 15.70 -1.14 -7.88
C PRO A 119 14.28 -1.44 -7.38
N PHE A 120 13.49 -0.41 -7.10
CA PHE A 120 12.10 -0.59 -6.68
C PHE A 120 11.29 -1.38 -7.71
N MET A 121 11.38 -1.02 -9.00
CA MET A 121 10.66 -1.73 -10.06
C MET A 121 11.15 -3.17 -10.25
N TYR A 122 12.45 -3.43 -10.05
CA TYR A 122 13.02 -4.76 -10.17
C TYR A 122 12.53 -5.71 -9.05
N TYR A 123 12.57 -5.25 -7.80
CA TYR A 123 12.22 -6.10 -6.65
C TYR A 123 10.71 -6.19 -6.38
N ASN A 124 9.91 -5.19 -6.78
CA ASN A 124 8.50 -5.09 -6.40
C ASN A 124 7.55 -5.33 -7.58
N THR A 125 7.92 -6.19 -8.53
CA THR A 125 6.98 -6.64 -9.57
C THR A 125 5.81 -7.40 -8.94
N LEU A 126 4.67 -7.43 -9.62
CA LEU A 126 3.52 -8.23 -9.16
C LEU A 126 3.91 -9.70 -9.01
N GLY A 127 4.72 -10.27 -9.92
CA GLY A 127 5.14 -11.67 -9.83
C GLY A 127 5.93 -11.99 -8.54
N THR A 128 6.77 -11.06 -8.09
CA THR A 128 7.56 -11.22 -6.86
C THR A 128 6.75 -10.95 -5.60
N SER A 129 5.93 -9.91 -5.62
CA SER A 129 5.20 -9.44 -4.43
C SER A 129 3.86 -10.14 -4.21
N TRP A 130 3.24 -10.68 -5.26
CA TRP A 130 1.93 -11.33 -5.16
C TRP A 130 1.88 -12.49 -4.15
N PRO A 131 2.82 -13.46 -4.15
CA PRO A 131 2.81 -14.52 -3.15
C PRO A 131 2.88 -13.96 -1.73
N ILE A 132 3.72 -12.96 -1.49
CA ILE A 132 3.92 -12.36 -0.16
C ILE A 132 2.62 -11.69 0.32
N VAL A 133 1.99 -10.87 -0.53
CA VAL A 133 0.73 -10.19 -0.18
C VAL A 133 -0.41 -11.19 -0.01
N ARG A 134 -0.59 -12.11 -0.96
CA ARG A 134 -1.65 -13.13 -0.92
C ARG A 134 -1.52 -14.00 0.33
N ASP A 135 -0.32 -14.50 0.61
CA ASP A 135 -0.09 -15.42 1.73
C ASP A 135 -0.29 -14.73 3.06
N PHE A 136 0.10 -13.45 3.19
CA PHE A 136 -0.20 -12.67 4.40
C PHE A 136 -1.72 -12.51 4.62
N PHE A 137 -2.48 -12.14 3.58
CA PHE A 137 -3.94 -12.04 3.70
C PHE A 137 -4.57 -13.40 4.07
N LYS A 138 -4.05 -14.49 3.50
CA LYS A 138 -4.46 -15.85 3.85
C LYS A 138 -4.16 -16.19 5.31
N SER A 139 -2.94 -15.94 5.77
CA SER A 139 -2.54 -16.17 7.16
C SER A 139 -3.41 -15.36 8.13
N VAL A 140 -3.71 -14.09 7.81
CA VAL A 140 -4.63 -13.29 8.63
C VAL A 140 -6.04 -13.87 8.65
N ARG A 141 -6.56 -14.32 7.50
CA ARG A 141 -7.88 -14.97 7.42
C ARG A 141 -7.95 -16.27 8.23
N GLU A 142 -6.86 -17.03 8.26
CA GLU A 142 -6.81 -18.34 8.91
C GLU A 142 -6.55 -18.25 10.43
N ASN A 143 -6.00 -17.14 10.92
CA ASN A 143 -5.67 -16.96 12.34
C ASN A 143 -6.56 -15.92 13.04
N GLU A 144 -6.37 -14.62 12.77
CA GLU A 144 -7.07 -13.54 13.48
C GLU A 144 -8.45 -13.21 12.89
N GLY A 145 -8.64 -13.49 11.60
CA GLY A 145 -9.82 -13.11 10.82
C GLY A 145 -10.85 -14.24 10.63
N ALA A 146 -10.82 -15.29 11.44
CA ALA A 146 -11.78 -16.39 11.35
C ALA A 146 -13.22 -15.87 11.52
N ASP A 147 -13.44 -14.99 12.49
CA ASP A 147 -14.76 -14.44 12.87
C ASP A 147 -14.92 -12.94 12.57
N LEU A 148 -13.86 -12.28 12.11
CA LEU A 148 -13.88 -10.86 11.76
C LEU A 148 -13.84 -10.65 10.25
N PRO A 149 -14.54 -9.63 9.71
CA PRO A 149 -14.34 -9.25 8.33
C PRO A 149 -12.92 -8.70 8.12
N ILE A 150 -12.32 -9.04 6.99
CA ILE A 150 -11.01 -8.52 6.56
C ILE A 150 -11.25 -7.57 5.39
N TYR A 151 -10.61 -6.42 5.43
CA TYR A 151 -10.66 -5.41 4.39
C TYR A 151 -9.25 -5.12 3.88
N GLY A 152 -9.14 -4.82 2.60
CA GLY A 152 -7.88 -4.42 1.98
C GLY A 152 -7.90 -2.95 1.56
N ALA A 153 -6.85 -2.20 1.88
CA ALA A 153 -6.67 -0.82 1.41
C ALA A 153 -5.34 -0.68 0.69
N GLY A 154 -5.37 -0.47 -0.63
CA GLY A 154 -4.19 -0.41 -1.49
C GLY A 154 -3.95 0.98 -2.04
N PHE A 155 -2.72 1.47 -2.01
CA PHE A 155 -2.37 2.80 -2.51
C PHE A 155 -1.29 2.71 -3.58
N CYS A 156 -1.44 3.44 -4.69
CA CYS A 156 -0.45 3.44 -5.77
C CYS A 156 -0.10 2.01 -6.24
N TRP A 157 1.12 1.56 -5.96
CA TRP A 157 1.62 0.20 -6.14
C TRP A 157 0.72 -0.88 -5.50
N GLY A 158 0.24 -0.64 -4.27
CA GLY A 158 -0.60 -1.58 -3.55
C GLY A 158 -2.01 -1.75 -4.13
N GLY A 159 -2.49 -0.80 -4.93
CA GLY A 159 -3.82 -0.85 -5.52
C GLY A 159 -4.03 -2.05 -6.44
N LYS A 160 -3.03 -2.41 -7.25
CA LYS A 160 -3.08 -3.58 -8.15
C LYS A 160 -3.27 -4.89 -7.38
N HIS A 161 -2.68 -5.00 -6.20
CA HIS A 161 -2.79 -6.18 -5.34
C HIS A 161 -4.21 -6.35 -4.79
N ILE A 162 -4.85 -5.26 -4.36
CA ILE A 162 -6.24 -5.31 -3.88
C ILE A 162 -7.19 -5.72 -5.00
N VAL A 163 -7.00 -5.21 -6.22
CA VAL A 163 -7.81 -5.62 -7.38
C VAL A 163 -7.63 -7.12 -7.67
N ASN A 164 -6.40 -7.62 -7.66
CA ASN A 164 -6.14 -9.04 -7.90
C ASN A 164 -6.70 -9.94 -6.77
N LEU A 165 -6.60 -9.52 -5.51
CA LEU A 165 -7.25 -10.23 -4.40
C LEU A 165 -8.78 -10.23 -4.53
N ALA A 166 -9.35 -9.12 -4.99
CA ALA A 166 -10.79 -8.97 -5.18
C ALA A 166 -11.36 -9.82 -6.34
N ALA A 167 -10.50 -10.40 -7.19
CA ALA A 167 -10.93 -11.41 -8.15
C ALA A 167 -11.45 -12.70 -7.47
N GLY A 168 -11.11 -12.90 -6.19
CA GLY A 168 -11.62 -14.02 -5.38
C GLY A 168 -11.22 -15.39 -5.92
N ALA A 169 -10.07 -15.49 -6.59
CA ALA A 169 -9.53 -16.76 -7.07
C ALA A 169 -8.91 -17.57 -5.93
N ASP A 170 -8.28 -16.89 -4.96
CA ASP A 170 -7.70 -17.50 -3.78
C ASP A 170 -8.69 -17.45 -2.59
N MET A 171 -8.75 -18.55 -1.85
CA MET A 171 -9.59 -18.71 -0.66
C MET A 171 -8.73 -19.24 0.50
N ALA A 172 -9.15 -18.94 1.72
CA ALA A 172 -8.58 -19.57 2.91
C ALA A 172 -9.05 -21.03 3.04
N SER A 173 -8.38 -21.80 3.89
CA SER A 173 -8.73 -23.22 4.19
C SER A 173 -10.18 -23.41 4.66
N ASN A 174 -10.78 -22.39 5.28
CA ASN A 174 -12.18 -22.38 5.70
C ASN A 174 -13.17 -22.00 4.58
N GLY A 175 -12.72 -21.89 3.33
CA GLY A 175 -13.55 -21.55 2.17
C GLY A 175 -13.99 -20.08 2.09
N LYS A 176 -13.54 -19.22 3.01
CA LYS A 176 -13.84 -17.78 2.97
C LYS A 176 -12.86 -17.04 2.03
N PRO A 177 -13.31 -15.96 1.38
CA PRO A 177 -12.42 -15.10 0.61
C PRO A 177 -11.39 -14.42 1.51
N LEU A 178 -10.22 -14.13 0.92
CA LEU A 178 -9.11 -13.50 1.63
C LEU A 178 -9.44 -12.09 2.13
N LEU A 179 -10.39 -11.39 1.48
CA LEU A 179 -10.96 -10.13 1.95
C LEU A 179 -12.46 -10.06 1.65
N ASN A 180 -13.18 -9.23 2.40
CA ASN A 180 -14.62 -8.98 2.28
C ASN A 180 -14.94 -7.73 1.45
N ALA A 181 -14.06 -6.72 1.46
CA ALA A 181 -14.11 -5.58 0.55
C ALA A 181 -12.73 -4.93 0.41
N GLY A 182 -12.52 -4.29 -0.74
CA GLY A 182 -11.29 -3.58 -1.08
C GLY A 182 -11.50 -2.08 -1.27
N PHE A 183 -10.45 -1.31 -1.05
CA PHE A 183 -10.31 0.07 -1.47
C PHE A 183 -9.00 0.25 -2.22
N THR A 184 -9.02 1.03 -3.30
CA THR A 184 -7.80 1.44 -4.01
C THR A 184 -7.72 2.94 -4.17
N GLY A 185 -6.60 3.53 -3.76
CA GLY A 185 -6.24 4.92 -4.03
C GLY A 185 -5.22 4.99 -5.16
N HIS A 186 -5.62 5.61 -6.28
CA HIS A 186 -4.86 5.85 -7.50
C HIS A 186 -3.98 4.64 -7.93
N PRO A 187 -4.59 3.46 -8.12
CA PRO A 187 -3.87 2.22 -8.41
C PRO A 187 -2.98 2.37 -9.65
N SER A 188 -1.74 1.88 -9.55
CA SER A 188 -0.76 1.92 -10.64
C SER A 188 -0.68 0.57 -11.36
N LEU A 189 -0.37 0.62 -12.66
CA LEU A 189 -0.11 -0.56 -13.51
C LEU A 189 -1.28 -1.55 -13.65
N LEU A 190 -2.52 -1.11 -13.40
CA LEU A 190 -3.70 -1.92 -13.69
C LEU A 190 -3.88 -2.13 -15.19
N GLU A 191 -4.18 -3.37 -15.57
CA GLU A 191 -4.57 -3.74 -16.93
C GLU A 191 -6.09 -3.67 -17.05
N ILE A 192 -6.56 -2.67 -17.80
CA ILE A 192 -7.98 -2.40 -18.00
C ILE A 192 -8.35 -2.83 -19.44
N PRO A 193 -9.42 -3.65 -19.63
CA PRO A 193 -10.41 -4.06 -18.64
C PRO A 193 -10.10 -5.39 -17.93
N SER A 194 -9.09 -6.13 -18.38
CA SER A 194 -8.88 -7.54 -18.06
C SER A 194 -8.76 -7.88 -16.57
N GLU A 195 -8.23 -6.98 -15.73
CA GLU A 195 -8.17 -7.19 -14.28
C GLU A 195 -9.45 -6.74 -13.57
N ILE A 196 -10.11 -5.70 -14.08
CA ILE A 196 -11.35 -5.17 -13.49
C ILE A 196 -12.52 -6.13 -13.70
N GLU A 197 -12.62 -6.75 -14.87
CA GLU A 197 -13.68 -7.71 -15.21
C GLU A 197 -13.63 -8.98 -14.35
N LYS A 198 -12.49 -9.26 -13.71
CA LYS A 198 -12.33 -10.42 -12.82
C LYS A 198 -12.86 -10.18 -11.41
N ILE A 199 -13.11 -8.92 -11.01
CA ILE A 199 -13.50 -8.56 -9.64
C ILE A 199 -14.84 -9.22 -9.27
N LYS A 200 -14.85 -9.95 -8.16
CA LYS A 200 -16.04 -10.59 -7.57
C LYS A 200 -16.37 -10.07 -6.17
N ILE A 201 -15.38 -9.46 -5.50
CA ILE A 201 -15.51 -8.87 -4.17
C ILE A 201 -15.65 -7.35 -4.32
N PRO A 202 -16.51 -6.66 -3.55
CA PRO A 202 -16.69 -5.22 -3.71
C PRO A 202 -15.39 -4.42 -3.57
N VAL A 203 -15.08 -3.55 -4.54
CA VAL A 203 -13.92 -2.66 -4.51
C VAL A 203 -14.34 -1.22 -4.76
N SER A 204 -13.93 -0.30 -3.90
CA SER A 204 -14.04 1.15 -4.12
C SER A 204 -12.75 1.69 -4.73
N PHE A 205 -12.88 2.59 -5.70
CA PHE A 205 -11.76 3.22 -6.40
C PHE A 205 -11.79 4.73 -6.18
N ALA A 206 -10.67 5.30 -5.74
CA ALA A 206 -10.38 6.73 -5.78
C ALA A 206 -9.29 6.95 -6.84
N LEU A 207 -9.61 7.58 -7.97
CA LEU A 207 -8.72 7.74 -9.13
C LEU A 207 -8.14 9.15 -9.25
#